data_AF-A0A4V3CBW8-F1
#
_entry.id   AF-A0A4V3CBW8-F1
#
_cell.length_a   1.000
_cell.length_b   1.000
_cell.length_c   1.000
_cell.angle_alpha   90.00
_cell.angle_beta   90.00
_cell.angle_gamma   90.00
#
_symmetry.space_group_name_H-M   'P 1'
#
loop_
_entity.id
_entity.type
_entity.pdbx_description
1 polymer ?
#
loop_
_entity_poly.entity_id
_entity_poly.type
_entity_poly.pdbx_seq_one_letter_code
_entity_poly.pdbx_strand_id
1 'polypeptide(L)'
;MSSTTADSIARATADARVDEFFRDGYCAVERAVTDERLSQVAEAFTRFFAAKQRRARMTGSDLANHGKSRWNALLPSTTDFLAADLIAAPPILAVLEGIRKRLGDQRRWVLRLAGSDICLPGSVDQLPHRDVGTFDVTCNLFLTEVGEESGPTEVWPGTHQHSAVHAVAPDPHEFLRDVPLSPDEWIRLSAERDSQLLTVPAGTVVIRDQRMIHRGTANRSEQDRPMLSYNYSLIDDIAPIAYRSIASTALSITSAMRRRGMRLSSAGRESGASFFAAADVASIEFLRAAATDRLAKRRLPIDVWDQLPPHARDLLRLAAPGQDATRYLAQRSLRATASGVRDALAMIATIRRPPR
;
A
#
# COMPACT_ATOMS: atom_id res chain seq x y z
N MET A 1 -24.74 -21.33 23.95
CA MET A 1 -23.70 -20.84 24.88
C MET A 1 -22.27 -20.84 24.30
N SER A 2 -22.05 -21.22 23.02
CA SER A 2 -20.70 -21.35 22.44
C SER A 2 -20.20 -20.11 21.65
N SER A 3 -21.07 -19.20 21.17
CA SER A 3 -20.61 -18.09 20.30
C SER A 3 -20.04 -16.90 21.10
N THR A 4 -20.53 -16.66 22.32
CA THR A 4 -20.17 -15.49 23.13
C THR A 4 -18.70 -15.51 23.56
N THR A 5 -18.16 -16.70 23.87
CA THR A 5 -16.77 -16.88 24.28
C THR A 5 -15.81 -16.76 23.09
N ALA A 6 -16.15 -17.34 21.94
CA ALA A 6 -15.33 -17.23 20.72
C ALA A 6 -15.25 -15.78 20.23
N ASP A 7 -16.38 -15.05 20.23
CA ASP A 7 -16.42 -13.63 19.87
C ASP A 7 -15.65 -12.76 20.88
N SER A 8 -15.64 -13.13 22.16
CA SER A 8 -14.86 -12.44 23.19
C SER A 8 -13.35 -12.64 23.00
N ILE A 9 -12.92 -13.87 22.68
CA ILE A 9 -11.51 -14.21 22.44
C ILE A 9 -11.01 -13.53 21.16
N ALA A 10 -11.81 -13.54 20.09
CA ALA A 10 -11.48 -12.86 18.85
C ALA A 10 -11.33 -11.34 19.04
N ARG A 11 -12.21 -10.72 19.84
CA ARG A 11 -12.12 -9.30 20.19
C ARG A 11 -10.89 -8.97 21.04
N ALA A 12 -10.65 -9.74 22.10
CA ALA A 12 -9.46 -9.54 22.94
C ALA A 12 -8.15 -9.71 22.16
N THR A 13 -8.12 -10.66 21.21
CA THR A 13 -6.99 -10.84 20.30
C THR A 13 -6.81 -9.62 19.40
N ALA A 14 -7.90 -9.11 18.82
CA ALA A 14 -7.84 -7.90 17.98
C ALA A 14 -7.38 -6.67 18.78
N ASP A 15 -7.89 -6.46 20.01
CA ASP A 15 -7.50 -5.34 20.87
C ASP A 15 -5.99 -5.39 21.21
N ALA A 16 -5.45 -6.56 21.54
CA ALA A 16 -4.02 -6.73 21.79
C ALA A 16 -3.17 -6.42 20.54
N ARG A 17 -3.60 -6.87 19.35
CA ARG A 17 -2.94 -6.54 18.08
C ARG A 17 -3.02 -5.04 17.75
N VAL A 18 -4.11 -4.37 18.13
CA VAL A 18 -4.24 -2.91 18.00
C VAL A 18 -3.27 -2.21 18.95
N ASP A 19 -3.15 -2.65 20.20
CA ASP A 19 -2.17 -2.10 21.15
C ASP A 19 -0.73 -2.25 20.66
N GLU A 20 -0.35 -3.42 20.15
CA GLU A 20 0.93 -3.65 19.51
C GLU A 20 1.15 -2.73 18.32
N PHE A 21 0.16 -2.60 17.42
CA PHE A 21 0.26 -1.71 16.26
C PHE A 21 0.54 -0.26 16.68
N PHE A 22 -0.15 0.27 17.69
CA PHE A 22 0.11 1.64 18.14
C PHE A 22 1.46 1.79 18.84
N ARG A 23 1.88 0.80 19.63
CA ARG A 23 3.15 0.81 20.36
C ARG A 23 4.35 0.67 19.42
N ASP A 24 4.30 -0.32 18.54
CA ASP A 24 5.45 -0.77 17.75
C ASP A 24 5.39 -0.32 16.29
N GLY A 25 4.22 0.05 15.77
CA GLY A 25 4.03 0.42 14.37
C GLY A 25 3.72 -0.79 13.49
N TYR A 26 3.62 -1.98 14.07
CA TYR A 26 3.14 -3.17 13.40
C TYR A 26 2.57 -4.19 14.40
N CYS A 27 1.86 -5.18 13.88
CA CYS A 27 1.48 -6.39 14.60
C CYS A 27 1.37 -7.57 13.61
N ALA A 28 1.39 -8.80 14.12
CA ALA A 28 1.30 -10.01 13.31
C ALA A 28 0.02 -10.79 13.64
N VAL A 29 -0.65 -11.27 12.60
CA VAL A 29 -1.80 -12.16 12.68
C VAL A 29 -1.42 -13.47 12.00
N GLU A 30 -1.06 -14.46 12.80
CA GLU A 30 -0.81 -15.81 12.33
C GLU A 30 -2.11 -16.47 11.86
N ARG A 31 -2.02 -17.33 10.84
CA ARG A 31 -3.16 -18.07 10.28
C ARG A 31 -4.33 -17.16 9.90
N ALA A 32 -4.02 -15.98 9.37
CA ALA A 32 -5.03 -15.01 8.92
C ALA A 32 -5.89 -15.56 7.76
N VAL A 33 -5.38 -16.55 7.05
CA VAL A 33 -6.03 -17.30 5.97
C VAL A 33 -5.92 -18.80 6.26
N THR A 34 -6.82 -19.60 5.68
CA THR A 34 -6.74 -21.07 5.82
C THR A 34 -5.56 -21.63 5.03
N ASP A 35 -5.10 -22.83 5.41
CA ASP A 35 -3.96 -23.49 4.77
C ASP A 35 -4.28 -23.84 3.29
N GLU A 36 -5.54 -24.18 3.00
CA GLU A 36 -6.02 -24.40 1.63
C GLU A 36 -5.97 -23.10 0.81
N ARG A 37 -6.44 -21.99 1.38
CA ARG A 37 -6.38 -20.69 0.70
C ARG A 37 -4.94 -20.25 0.47
N LEU A 38 -4.07 -20.39 1.47
CA LEU A 38 -2.65 -20.08 1.35
C LEU A 38 -2.01 -20.86 0.19
N SER A 39 -2.28 -22.17 0.11
CA SER A 39 -1.76 -23.04 -0.94
C SER A 39 -2.24 -22.59 -2.33
N GLN A 40 -3.55 -22.32 -2.48
CA GLN A 40 -4.11 -21.83 -3.74
C GLN A 40 -3.47 -20.51 -4.20
N VAL A 41 -3.28 -19.57 -3.27
CA VAL A 41 -2.68 -18.26 -3.55
C VAL A 41 -1.20 -18.40 -3.90
N ALA A 42 -0.46 -19.25 -3.19
CA ALA A 42 0.96 -19.51 -3.46
C ALA A 42 1.16 -20.12 -4.87
N GLU A 43 0.32 -21.07 -5.27
CA GLU A 43 0.34 -21.64 -6.61
C GLU A 43 -0.03 -20.62 -7.69
N ALA A 44 -1.08 -19.83 -7.47
CA ALA A 44 -1.48 -18.76 -8.38
C ALA A 44 -0.36 -17.72 -8.53
N PHE A 45 0.29 -17.36 -7.43
CA PHE A 45 1.42 -16.45 -7.42
C PHE A 45 2.62 -17.00 -8.19
N THR A 46 2.93 -18.29 -8.03
CA THR A 46 4.02 -18.97 -8.75
C THR A 46 3.80 -18.88 -10.27
N ARG A 47 2.58 -19.19 -10.74
CA ARG A 47 2.22 -19.06 -12.17
C ARG A 47 2.32 -17.61 -12.64
N PHE A 48 1.82 -16.66 -11.86
CA PHE A 48 1.88 -15.24 -12.17
C PHE A 48 3.33 -14.73 -12.28
N PHE A 49 4.18 -15.08 -11.31
CA PHE A 49 5.56 -14.62 -11.25
C PHE A 49 6.40 -15.22 -12.38
N ALA A 50 6.24 -16.51 -12.68
CA ALA A 50 6.91 -17.15 -13.82
C ALA A 50 6.51 -16.49 -15.16
N ALA A 51 5.24 -16.13 -15.33
CA ALA A 51 4.78 -15.40 -16.51
C ALA A 51 5.41 -13.99 -16.60
N LYS A 52 5.56 -13.30 -15.46
CA LYS A 52 6.23 -12.00 -15.39
C LYS A 52 7.71 -12.10 -15.76
N GLN A 53 8.45 -13.07 -15.19
CA GLN A 53 9.85 -13.30 -15.51
C GLN A 53 10.04 -13.62 -17.00
N ARG A 54 9.21 -14.50 -17.57
CA ARG A 54 9.22 -14.80 -19.01
C ARG A 54 9.02 -13.55 -19.85
N ARG A 55 8.04 -12.71 -19.50
CA ARG A 55 7.80 -11.44 -20.20
C ARG A 55 9.02 -10.53 -20.14
N ALA A 56 9.63 -10.39 -18.97
CA ALA A 56 10.78 -9.53 -18.80
C ALA A 56 11.99 -9.96 -19.67
N ARG A 57 12.24 -11.28 -19.73
CA ARG A 57 13.25 -11.87 -20.63
C ARG A 57 12.97 -11.56 -22.09
N MET A 58 11.72 -11.72 -22.54
CA MET A 58 11.32 -11.43 -23.93
C MET A 58 11.45 -9.94 -24.29
N THR A 59 11.19 -9.05 -23.35
CA THR A 59 11.24 -7.59 -23.60
C THR A 59 12.59 -6.95 -23.29
N GLY A 60 13.58 -7.72 -22.83
CA GLY A 60 14.87 -7.21 -22.37
C GLY A 60 14.74 -6.22 -21.21
N SER A 61 13.67 -6.31 -20.41
CA SER A 61 13.50 -5.45 -19.24
C SER A 61 14.27 -6.01 -18.07
N ASP A 62 14.67 -5.13 -17.15
CA ASP A 62 15.39 -5.51 -15.94
C ASP A 62 14.71 -6.68 -15.20
N LEU A 63 15.48 -7.74 -14.98
CA LEU A 63 15.09 -8.93 -14.22
C LEU A 63 15.20 -8.69 -12.70
N ALA A 64 15.42 -7.45 -12.28
CA ALA A 64 15.58 -7.02 -10.90
C ALA A 64 14.93 -5.62 -10.72
N ASN A 65 13.61 -5.54 -10.93
CA ASN A 65 12.91 -4.24 -10.98
C ASN A 65 12.73 -3.55 -9.61
N HIS A 66 13.30 -4.11 -8.54
CA HIS A 66 13.25 -3.55 -7.20
C HIS A 66 14.57 -3.68 -6.42
N GLY A 67 15.68 -3.70 -7.15
CA GLY A 67 17.03 -3.92 -6.62
C GLY A 67 17.53 -5.33 -6.89
N LYS A 68 18.82 -5.58 -6.62
CA LYS A 68 19.50 -6.84 -6.95
C LYS A 68 18.71 -8.05 -6.42
N SER A 69 18.36 -8.97 -7.33
CA SER A 69 17.58 -10.18 -7.04
C SER A 69 16.27 -9.91 -6.28
N ARG A 70 15.64 -8.75 -6.53
CA ARG A 70 14.35 -8.37 -5.94
C ARG A 70 13.37 -7.94 -7.03
N TRP A 71 12.13 -8.36 -6.85
CA TRP A 71 11.03 -7.94 -7.71
C TRP A 71 9.90 -7.33 -6.91
N ASN A 72 9.22 -6.36 -7.53
CA ASN A 72 7.91 -5.90 -7.10
C ASN A 72 6.92 -6.07 -8.25
N ALA A 73 5.70 -6.50 -7.97
CA ALA A 73 4.64 -6.61 -8.98
C ALA A 73 3.28 -6.19 -8.45
N LEU A 74 2.53 -5.45 -9.27
CA LEU A 74 1.11 -5.23 -9.03
C LEU A 74 0.34 -6.53 -9.29
N LEU A 75 -0.54 -6.90 -8.36
CA LEU A 75 -1.31 -8.12 -8.47
C LEU A 75 -2.42 -7.98 -9.51
N PRO A 76 -2.67 -9.04 -10.31
CA PRO A 76 -3.82 -9.12 -11.19
C PRO A 76 -5.14 -8.91 -10.43
N SER A 77 -6.15 -8.41 -11.13
CA SER A 77 -7.51 -8.26 -10.59
C SER A 77 -8.32 -9.53 -10.80
N THR A 78 -7.84 -10.63 -10.21
CA THR A 78 -8.49 -11.95 -10.25
C THR A 78 -8.98 -12.33 -8.86
N THR A 79 -9.86 -13.32 -8.79
CA THR A 79 -10.31 -13.90 -7.52
C THR A 79 -9.14 -14.47 -6.71
N ASP A 80 -8.10 -15.00 -7.34
CA ASP A 80 -6.90 -15.53 -6.65
C ASP A 80 -6.21 -14.50 -5.75
N PHE A 81 -6.27 -13.21 -6.09
CA PHE A 81 -5.55 -12.16 -5.37
C PHE A 81 -6.46 -11.13 -4.69
N LEU A 82 -7.75 -11.11 -5.02
CA LEU A 82 -8.73 -10.16 -4.50
C LEU A 82 -9.95 -10.82 -3.85
N ALA A 83 -9.90 -12.14 -3.59
CA ALA A 83 -10.95 -12.80 -2.83
C ALA A 83 -11.14 -12.17 -1.44
N ALA A 84 -12.38 -12.18 -0.97
CA ALA A 84 -12.77 -11.53 0.28
C ALA A 84 -12.08 -12.12 1.50
N ASP A 85 -11.80 -13.41 1.49
CA ASP A 85 -11.04 -14.11 2.54
C ASP A 85 -9.54 -13.76 2.55
N LEU A 86 -9.06 -12.95 1.60
CA LEU A 86 -7.72 -12.34 1.61
C LEU A 86 -7.79 -10.86 1.99
N ILE A 87 -8.50 -10.06 1.18
CA ILE A 87 -8.49 -8.60 1.31
C ILE A 87 -9.38 -8.10 2.46
N ALA A 88 -10.24 -8.97 2.97
CA ALA A 88 -11.24 -8.67 3.97
C ALA A 88 -11.38 -9.81 4.99
N ALA A 89 -10.28 -10.55 5.23
CA ALA A 89 -10.28 -11.65 6.20
C ALA A 89 -10.70 -11.13 7.59
N PRO A 90 -11.61 -11.82 8.31
CA PRO A 90 -12.15 -11.30 9.57
C PRO A 90 -11.10 -10.90 10.61
N PRO A 91 -10.01 -11.66 10.84
CA PRO A 91 -8.95 -11.26 11.77
C PRO A 91 -8.26 -9.95 11.35
N ILE A 92 -8.03 -9.74 10.05
CA ILE A 92 -7.41 -8.53 9.52
C ILE A 92 -8.36 -7.33 9.69
N LEU A 93 -9.64 -7.51 9.31
CA LEU A 93 -10.64 -6.45 9.45
C LEU A 93 -10.86 -6.04 10.90
N ALA A 94 -10.84 -6.99 11.84
CA ALA A 94 -10.98 -6.68 13.26
C ALA A 94 -9.87 -5.73 13.75
N VAL A 95 -8.62 -5.98 13.33
CA VAL A 95 -7.49 -5.10 13.65
C VAL A 95 -7.62 -3.74 12.96
N LEU A 96 -7.93 -3.72 11.65
CA LEU A 96 -8.11 -2.46 10.91
C LEU A 96 -9.23 -1.58 11.50
N GLU A 97 -10.38 -2.18 11.84
CA GLU A 97 -11.49 -1.46 12.46
C GLU A 97 -11.16 -1.00 13.89
N GLY A 98 -10.41 -1.81 14.65
CA GLY A 98 -9.91 -1.43 15.97
C GLY A 98 -8.95 -0.24 15.91
N ILE A 99 -8.03 -0.23 14.93
CA ILE A 99 -7.14 0.90 14.65
C ILE A 99 -7.95 2.15 14.35
N ARG A 100 -8.88 2.06 13.39
CA ARG A 100 -9.75 3.18 13.00
C ARG A 100 -10.55 3.74 14.19
N LYS A 101 -11.15 2.86 14.98
CA LYS A 101 -11.93 3.24 16.17
C LYS A 101 -11.06 3.96 17.20
N ARG A 102 -9.84 3.49 17.44
CA ARG A 102 -8.90 4.11 18.39
C ARG A 102 -8.41 5.47 17.93
N LEU A 103 -8.28 5.69 16.62
CA LEU A 103 -8.01 7.01 16.05
C LEU A 103 -9.20 7.97 16.15
N GLY A 104 -10.40 7.48 16.46
CA GLY A 104 -11.63 8.28 16.40
C GLY A 104 -12.05 8.63 14.97
N ASP A 105 -11.48 7.96 13.97
CA ASP A 105 -11.64 8.33 12.56
C ASP A 105 -12.97 7.80 11.99
N GLN A 106 -13.74 8.70 11.40
CA GLN A 106 -15.05 8.41 10.82
C GLN A 106 -14.96 7.95 9.36
N ARG A 107 -13.80 8.12 8.71
CA ARG A 107 -13.52 7.66 7.35
C ARG A 107 -13.54 6.14 7.28
N ARG A 108 -13.66 5.56 6.08
CA ARG A 108 -13.68 4.10 5.90
C ARG A 108 -12.45 3.60 5.17
N TRP A 109 -11.96 2.41 5.52
CA TRP A 109 -10.82 1.80 4.85
C TRP A 109 -11.10 1.56 3.37
N VAL A 110 -10.13 1.86 2.51
CA VAL A 110 -10.11 1.50 1.09
C VAL A 110 -8.85 0.70 0.81
N LEU A 111 -8.98 -0.42 0.09
CA LEU A 111 -7.84 -1.09 -0.50
C LEU A 111 -7.31 -0.26 -1.69
N ARG A 112 -6.16 0.36 -1.47
CA ARG A 112 -5.51 1.33 -2.35
C ARG A 112 -4.42 0.73 -3.20
N LEU A 113 -3.87 -0.42 -2.82
CA LEU A 113 -2.90 -1.10 -3.65
C LEU A 113 -2.91 -2.57 -3.30
N ALA A 114 -2.94 -3.43 -4.32
CA ALA A 114 -2.62 -4.84 -4.16
C ALA A 114 -1.40 -5.13 -5.03
N GLY A 115 -0.29 -5.42 -4.37
CA GLY A 115 1.02 -5.65 -4.95
C GLY A 115 1.70 -6.87 -4.32
N SER A 116 2.97 -7.03 -4.63
CA SER A 116 3.78 -8.13 -4.12
C SER A 116 5.24 -7.76 -4.13
N ASP A 117 5.97 -8.32 -3.19
CA ASP A 117 7.40 -8.14 -3.00
C ASP A 117 8.06 -9.51 -2.95
N ILE A 118 8.97 -9.75 -3.89
CA ILE A 118 9.62 -11.04 -4.09
C ILE A 118 11.11 -10.88 -3.83
N CYS A 119 11.57 -11.52 -2.76
CA CYS A 119 12.97 -11.57 -2.38
C CYS A 119 13.57 -12.88 -2.89
N LEU A 120 14.36 -12.82 -3.97
CA LEU A 120 15.00 -14.01 -4.53
C LEU A 120 16.34 -14.29 -3.83
N PRO A 121 16.85 -15.53 -3.90
CA PRO A 121 18.20 -15.87 -3.50
C PRO A 121 19.26 -14.90 -4.05
N GLY A 122 20.21 -14.52 -3.20
CA GLY A 122 21.31 -13.60 -3.55
C GLY A 122 20.92 -12.12 -3.60
N SER A 123 19.73 -11.77 -3.11
CA SER A 123 19.35 -10.38 -2.85
C SER A 123 20.17 -9.78 -1.72
N VAL A 124 20.27 -8.45 -1.70
CA VAL A 124 21.02 -7.70 -0.70
C VAL A 124 20.09 -6.83 0.13
N ASP A 125 20.58 -6.37 1.28
CA ASP A 125 19.85 -5.44 2.14
C ASP A 125 19.49 -4.18 1.37
N GLN A 126 18.23 -3.77 1.49
CA GLN A 126 17.81 -2.45 1.07
C GLN A 126 18.27 -1.42 2.12
N LEU A 127 18.31 -0.15 1.72
CA LEU A 127 18.46 0.92 2.70
C LEU A 127 17.20 1.01 3.57
N PRO A 128 17.32 1.28 4.88
CA PRO A 128 16.18 1.61 5.74
C PRO A 128 15.35 2.75 5.14
N HIS A 129 14.03 2.57 5.10
CA HIS A 129 13.11 3.54 4.53
C HIS A 129 11.72 3.45 5.17
N ARG A 130 10.89 4.47 4.94
CA ARG A 130 9.44 4.41 5.12
C ARG A 130 8.75 4.38 3.75
N ASP A 131 7.57 3.80 3.65
CA ASP A 131 6.86 3.71 2.37
C ASP A 131 6.27 5.06 1.95
N VAL A 132 5.55 5.70 2.88
CA VAL A 132 4.92 7.00 2.70
C VAL A 132 4.96 7.78 4.02
N GLY A 133 4.79 9.10 3.96
CA GLY A 133 4.68 9.94 5.15
C GLY A 133 3.27 10.04 5.73
N THR A 134 2.25 9.64 4.98
CA THR A 134 0.85 9.62 5.44
C THR A 134 0.53 8.39 6.26
N PHE A 135 -0.49 8.51 7.12
CA PHE A 135 -1.02 7.34 7.83
C PHE A 135 -1.79 6.44 6.86
N ASP A 136 -1.15 5.33 6.52
CA ASP A 136 -1.67 4.26 5.68
C ASP A 136 -1.20 2.94 6.28
N VAL A 137 -1.98 1.87 6.11
CA VAL A 137 -1.69 0.55 6.68
C VAL A 137 -1.39 -0.43 5.57
N THR A 138 -0.33 -1.21 5.71
CA THR A 138 -0.06 -2.35 4.80
C THR A 138 -0.29 -3.66 5.52
N CYS A 139 -1.01 -4.57 4.89
CA CYS A 139 -1.12 -5.96 5.30
C CYS A 139 -0.25 -6.80 4.35
N ASN A 140 0.83 -7.36 4.89
CA ASN A 140 1.74 -8.24 4.16
C ASN A 140 1.43 -9.69 4.47
N LEU A 141 0.87 -10.43 3.50
CA LEU A 141 0.66 -11.87 3.58
C LEU A 141 1.90 -12.60 3.08
N PHE A 142 2.57 -13.33 3.96
CA PHE A 142 3.73 -14.16 3.61
C PHE A 142 3.27 -15.49 3.04
N LEU A 143 3.73 -15.83 1.83
CA LEU A 143 3.33 -17.07 1.15
C LEU A 143 4.23 -18.26 1.49
N THR A 144 5.37 -17.99 2.11
CA THR A 144 6.34 -18.99 2.57
C THR A 144 6.71 -18.71 4.02
N GLU A 145 7.30 -19.70 4.68
CA GLU A 145 7.92 -19.49 5.98
C GLU A 145 9.07 -18.50 5.84
N VAL A 146 9.23 -17.64 6.85
CA VAL A 146 10.27 -16.62 6.90
C VAL A 146 11.13 -16.85 8.13
N GLY A 147 12.31 -17.41 7.91
CA GLY A 147 13.40 -17.45 8.90
C GLY A 147 14.43 -16.36 8.63
N GLU A 148 15.45 -16.26 9.49
CA GLU A 148 16.51 -15.23 9.42
C GLU A 148 17.26 -15.22 8.07
N GLU A 149 17.47 -16.39 7.47
CA GLU A 149 18.22 -16.52 6.20
C GLU A 149 17.36 -16.25 4.95
N SER A 150 16.03 -16.20 5.10
CA SER A 150 15.10 -16.10 3.96
C SER A 150 14.87 -14.67 3.45
N GLY A 151 15.66 -13.70 3.95
CA GLY A 151 15.46 -12.28 3.70
C GLY A 151 14.21 -11.73 4.40
N PRO A 152 14.09 -11.87 5.74
CA PRO A 152 12.99 -11.28 6.49
C PRO A 152 12.92 -9.77 6.29
N THR A 153 11.73 -9.21 6.43
CA THR A 153 11.62 -7.75 6.56
C THR A 153 12.18 -7.37 7.92
N GLU A 154 13.09 -6.40 7.95
CA GLU A 154 13.59 -5.80 9.18
C GLU A 154 12.80 -4.52 9.46
N VAL A 155 12.38 -4.34 10.71
CA VAL A 155 11.56 -3.21 11.15
C VAL A 155 12.22 -2.51 12.33
N TRP A 156 11.93 -1.22 12.51
CA TRP A 156 12.35 -0.44 13.67
C TRP A 156 11.14 0.00 14.47
N PRO A 157 10.75 -0.78 15.50
CA PRO A 157 9.55 -0.52 16.27
C PRO A 157 9.50 0.90 16.87
N GLY A 158 8.31 1.51 16.82
CA GLY A 158 8.04 2.84 17.40
C GLY A 158 8.51 4.01 16.55
N THR A 159 9.22 3.79 15.44
CA THR A 159 9.70 4.90 14.57
C THR A 159 8.58 5.67 13.89
N HIS A 160 7.40 5.07 13.74
CA HIS A 160 6.20 5.76 13.26
C HIS A 160 5.76 6.90 14.18
N GLN A 161 6.12 6.87 15.46
CA GLN A 161 5.75 7.88 16.49
C GLN A 161 6.70 9.09 16.56
N HIS A 162 7.81 9.10 15.82
CA HIS A 162 8.82 10.16 15.93
C HIS A 162 8.21 11.55 15.61
N SER A 163 8.54 12.60 16.38
CA SER A 163 7.85 13.90 16.34
C SER A 163 7.92 14.64 14.99
N ALA A 164 8.95 14.40 14.18
CA ALA A 164 9.03 14.87 12.79
C ALA A 164 8.07 14.13 11.83
N VAL A 165 7.58 12.95 12.22
CA VAL A 165 6.56 12.12 11.56
C VAL A 165 5.14 12.50 12.05
N HIS A 166 5.05 13.29 13.12
CA HIS A 166 3.81 13.74 13.74
C HIS A 166 3.80 15.26 13.97
N ALA A 167 3.81 16.05 12.90
CA ALA A 167 3.01 17.27 12.96
C ALA A 167 1.54 16.84 12.83
N VAL A 168 0.96 16.34 13.92
CA VAL A 168 -0.49 16.40 14.07
C VAL A 168 -0.78 17.89 14.18
N ALA A 169 -1.10 18.49 13.04
CA ALA A 169 -1.58 19.85 13.05
C ALA A 169 -2.82 19.91 13.97
N PRO A 170 -3.01 20.99 14.74
CA PRO A 170 -4.21 21.18 15.57
C PRO A 170 -5.53 21.14 14.78
N ASP A 171 -5.45 21.20 13.45
CA ASP A 171 -6.57 21.15 12.53
C ASP A 171 -6.68 19.75 11.88
N PRO A 172 -7.82 19.03 12.02
CA PRO A 172 -8.08 17.77 11.32
C PRO A 172 -8.13 17.91 9.78
N HIS A 173 -7.99 19.11 9.22
CA HIS A 173 -7.80 19.37 7.80
C HIS A 173 -6.33 19.59 7.38
N GLU A 174 -5.40 19.72 8.33
CA GLU A 174 -3.96 19.95 8.07
C GLU A 174 -3.12 18.65 8.19
N PHE A 175 -3.58 17.53 7.62
CA PHE A 175 -2.80 16.29 7.45
C PHE A 175 -1.55 16.42 6.53
N LEU A 176 -1.08 17.64 6.25
CA LEU A 176 -0.19 17.94 5.13
C LEU A 176 1.08 18.73 5.49
N ARG A 177 1.51 18.75 6.75
CA ARG A 177 2.88 19.15 7.11
C ARG A 177 3.71 17.94 7.51
N ASP A 178 3.82 16.99 6.59
CA ASP A 178 4.97 16.09 6.56
C ASP A 178 6.22 16.98 6.41
N VAL A 179 7.10 17.00 7.40
CA VAL A 179 8.50 17.36 7.12
C VAL A 179 9.10 16.05 6.59
N PRO A 180 9.37 15.92 5.28
CA PRO A 180 10.00 14.72 4.76
C PRO A 180 11.35 14.58 5.45
N LEU A 181 11.45 13.62 6.36
CA LEU A 181 12.73 13.14 6.84
C LEU A 181 13.53 12.67 5.61
N SER A 182 14.72 13.21 5.44
CA SER A 182 15.69 12.85 4.41
C SER A 182 16.18 11.41 4.61
N PRO A 183 16.68 10.74 3.54
CA PRO A 183 17.29 9.42 3.67
C PRO A 183 18.36 9.34 4.77
N ASP A 184 19.15 10.40 4.96
CA ASP A 184 20.17 10.48 6.01
C ASP A 184 19.57 10.50 7.42
N GLU A 185 18.37 11.06 7.60
CA GLU A 185 17.67 11.04 8.88
C GLU A 185 17.09 9.66 9.19
N TRP A 186 16.57 8.94 8.20
CA TRP A 186 16.14 7.55 8.42
C TRP A 186 17.31 6.63 8.75
N ILE A 187 18.44 6.79 8.05
CA ILE A 187 19.67 6.03 8.33
C ILE A 187 20.14 6.29 9.76
N ARG A 188 20.19 7.56 10.19
CA ARG A 188 20.54 7.92 11.58
C ARG A 188 19.58 7.31 12.60
N LEU A 189 18.27 7.50 12.42
CA LEU A 189 17.26 6.92 13.32
C LEU A 189 17.34 5.39 13.37
N SER A 190 17.63 4.74 12.25
CA SER A 190 17.80 3.29 12.20
C SER A 190 19.09 2.80 12.87
N ALA A 191 20.12 3.64 12.95
CA ALA A 191 21.38 3.33 13.63
C ALA A 191 21.29 3.54 15.15
N GLU A 192 20.37 4.39 15.61
CA GLU A 192 20.19 4.75 17.02
C GLU A 192 19.13 3.91 17.74
N ARG A 193 18.47 2.98 17.03
CA ARG A 193 17.36 2.17 17.56
C ARG A 193 17.54 0.70 17.22
N ASP A 194 17.13 -0.15 18.14
CA ASP A 194 17.09 -1.59 17.90
C ASP A 194 16.08 -1.92 16.80
N SER A 195 16.52 -2.77 15.88
CA SER A 195 15.69 -3.34 14.84
C SER A 195 15.21 -4.74 15.23
N GLN A 196 14.21 -5.23 14.49
CA GLN A 196 13.69 -6.59 14.64
C GLN A 196 13.53 -7.22 13.26
N LEU A 197 13.97 -8.47 13.12
CA LEU A 197 13.68 -9.29 11.94
C LEU A 197 12.31 -9.93 12.10
N LEU A 198 11.45 -9.76 11.10
CA LEU A 198 10.13 -10.39 11.06
C LEU A 198 10.26 -11.83 10.59
N THR A 199 10.52 -12.74 11.53
CA THR A 199 10.49 -14.19 11.30
C THR A 199 9.10 -14.73 11.62
N VAL A 200 8.40 -15.26 10.63
CA VAL A 200 6.98 -15.64 10.74
C VAL A 200 6.68 -16.91 9.94
N PRO A 201 5.72 -17.74 10.38
CA PRO A 201 5.27 -18.87 9.58
C PRO A 201 4.51 -18.40 8.32
N ALA A 202 4.47 -19.28 7.31
CA ALA A 202 3.67 -19.04 6.10
C ALA A 202 2.20 -18.78 6.46
N GLY A 203 1.53 -17.90 5.70
CA GLY A 203 0.13 -17.52 5.97
C GLY A 203 -0.04 -16.44 7.04
N THR A 204 1.04 -16.00 7.67
CA THR A 204 1.02 -14.85 8.57
C THR A 204 0.76 -13.57 7.79
N VAL A 205 -0.10 -12.71 8.34
CA VAL A 205 -0.27 -11.34 7.88
C VAL A 205 0.37 -10.39 8.88
N VAL A 206 1.40 -9.67 8.45
CA VAL A 206 1.94 -8.54 9.22
C VAL A 206 1.20 -7.28 8.80
N ILE A 207 0.56 -6.62 9.77
CA ILE A 207 -0.17 -5.36 9.61
C ILE A 207 0.75 -4.25 10.10
N ARG A 208 1.15 -3.32 9.24
CA ARG A 208 2.16 -2.29 9.53
C ARG A 208 1.72 -0.88 9.14
N ASP A 209 2.10 0.08 9.97
CA ASP A 209 2.05 1.50 9.66
C ASP A 209 3.10 1.82 8.61
N GLN A 210 2.69 2.39 7.48
CA GLN A 210 3.61 2.70 6.37
C GLN A 210 4.67 3.75 6.72
N ARG A 211 4.51 4.46 7.84
CA ARG A 211 5.46 5.45 8.34
C ARG A 211 6.59 4.84 9.17
N MET A 212 6.43 3.59 9.62
CA MET A 212 7.47 2.87 10.34
C MET A 212 8.66 2.58 9.41
N ILE A 213 9.87 2.84 9.91
CA ILE A 213 11.10 2.52 9.18
C ILE A 213 11.23 0.99 9.09
N HIS A 214 11.54 0.51 7.90
CA HIS A 214 11.76 -0.89 7.61
C HIS A 214 12.70 -1.06 6.40
N ARG A 215 13.13 -2.30 6.15
CA ARG A 215 13.82 -2.69 4.91
C ARG A 215 13.61 -4.17 4.60
N GLY A 216 13.76 -4.55 3.33
CA GLY A 216 14.03 -5.94 2.97
C GLY A 216 15.49 -6.30 3.22
N THR A 217 15.75 -7.42 3.89
CA THR A 217 17.10 -7.95 4.12
C THR A 217 17.49 -9.04 3.13
N ALA A 218 18.78 -9.30 2.99
CA ALA A 218 19.34 -10.27 2.06
C ALA A 218 18.74 -11.67 2.23
N ASN A 219 18.28 -12.27 1.13
CA ASN A 219 17.89 -13.68 1.11
C ASN A 219 19.11 -14.53 0.76
N ARG A 220 19.59 -15.26 1.78
CA ARG A 220 20.71 -16.20 1.74
C ARG A 220 20.25 -17.65 1.63
N SER A 221 18.94 -17.89 1.62
CA SER A 221 18.36 -19.21 1.38
C SER A 221 18.33 -19.55 -0.11
N GLU A 222 18.00 -20.81 -0.41
CA GLU A 222 17.82 -21.33 -1.77
C GLU A 222 16.40 -21.11 -2.32
N GLN A 223 15.49 -20.52 -1.53
CA GLN A 223 14.08 -20.38 -1.89
C GLN A 223 13.68 -18.93 -2.07
N ASP A 224 12.78 -18.68 -3.03
CA ASP A 224 12.13 -17.38 -3.18
C ASP A 224 11.25 -17.09 -1.96
N ARG A 225 11.28 -15.85 -1.47
CA ARG A 225 10.38 -15.37 -0.41
C ARG A 225 9.39 -14.35 -0.98
N PRO A 226 8.26 -14.79 -1.55
CA PRO A 226 7.19 -13.90 -2.00
C PRO A 226 6.25 -13.51 -0.86
N MET A 227 5.84 -12.25 -0.85
CA MET A 227 4.71 -11.77 -0.06
C MET A 227 3.72 -11.00 -0.93
N LEU A 228 2.45 -11.02 -0.56
CA LEU A 228 1.43 -10.13 -1.10
C LEU A 228 1.32 -8.90 -0.20
N SER A 229 1.13 -7.73 -0.79
CA SER A 229 1.09 -6.44 -0.09
C SER A 229 -0.24 -5.76 -0.41
N TYR A 230 -1.12 -5.65 0.59
CA TYR A 230 -2.40 -4.96 0.51
C TYR A 230 -2.36 -3.66 1.31
N ASN A 231 -2.43 -2.52 0.64
CA ASN A 231 -2.31 -1.22 1.29
C ASN A 231 -3.69 -0.60 1.46
N TYR A 232 -4.02 -0.19 2.67
CA TYR A 232 -5.29 0.39 3.06
C TYR A 232 -5.11 1.84 3.51
N SER A 233 -6.03 2.70 3.08
CA SER A 233 -6.10 4.10 3.52
C SER A 233 -7.47 4.41 4.08
N LEU A 234 -7.54 5.29 5.08
CA LEU A 234 -8.79 5.85 5.57
C LEU A 234 -9.24 7.00 4.65
N ILE A 235 -10.37 6.80 3.97
CA ILE A 235 -10.86 7.72 2.95
C ILE A 235 -12.36 7.99 3.15
N ASP A 236 -12.75 9.26 3.03
CA ASP A 236 -14.16 9.67 3.03
C ASP A 236 -14.93 9.12 1.82
N ASP A 237 -16.25 8.99 1.98
CA ASP A 237 -17.15 8.60 0.89
C ASP A 237 -17.18 9.60 -0.28
N ILE A 238 -16.66 10.81 -0.01
CA ILE A 238 -16.53 11.95 -0.91
C ILE A 238 -15.04 12.28 -1.09
N ALA A 239 -14.17 11.29 -1.25
CA ALA A 239 -12.91 11.58 -1.92
C ALA A 239 -13.25 12.18 -3.30
N PRO A 240 -12.62 13.29 -3.72
CA PRO A 240 -12.96 13.90 -5.00
C PRO A 240 -12.59 12.95 -6.13
N ILE A 241 -13.56 12.14 -6.57
CA ILE A 241 -13.52 11.34 -7.79
C ILE A 241 -13.57 12.28 -9.02
N ALA A 242 -13.13 13.52 -8.91
CA ALA A 242 -13.12 14.50 -9.99
C ALA A 242 -11.95 14.31 -10.97
N TYR A 243 -11.02 13.38 -10.70
CA TYR A 243 -9.76 13.36 -11.45
C TYR A 243 -9.52 12.09 -12.26
N ARG A 244 -10.46 11.18 -12.55
CA ARG A 244 -10.06 10.02 -13.38
C ARG A 244 -9.55 10.42 -14.76
N SER A 245 -10.20 11.34 -15.47
CA SER A 245 -9.72 11.83 -16.77
C SER A 245 -8.46 12.68 -16.63
N ILE A 246 -8.45 13.63 -15.68
CA ILE A 246 -7.29 14.52 -15.43
C ILE A 246 -6.08 13.73 -14.93
N ALA A 247 -6.25 12.84 -13.94
CA ALA A 247 -5.24 11.93 -13.45
C ALA A 247 -4.85 10.89 -14.51
N SER A 248 -5.76 10.37 -15.34
CA SER A 248 -5.36 9.49 -16.45
C SER A 248 -4.49 10.24 -17.48
N THR A 249 -4.82 11.49 -17.77
CA THR A 249 -4.01 12.37 -18.62
C THR A 249 -2.67 12.67 -17.98
N ALA A 250 -2.65 13.08 -16.71
CA ALA A 250 -1.43 13.34 -15.94
C ALA A 250 -0.55 12.10 -15.77
N LEU A 251 -1.16 10.92 -15.59
CA LEU A 251 -0.47 9.63 -15.56
C LEU A 251 0.08 9.22 -16.92
N SER A 252 -0.62 9.54 -18.00
CA SER A 252 -0.12 9.31 -19.36
C SER A 252 1.07 10.21 -19.67
N ILE A 253 1.00 11.47 -19.25
CA ILE A 253 2.10 12.44 -19.33
C ILE A 253 3.30 11.95 -18.51
N THR A 254 3.13 11.66 -17.22
CA THR A 254 4.21 11.19 -16.35
C THR A 254 4.77 9.83 -16.81
N SER A 255 3.94 8.92 -17.35
CA SER A 255 4.43 7.69 -17.99
C SER A 255 5.30 7.96 -19.22
N ALA A 256 4.93 8.94 -20.06
CA ALA A 256 5.74 9.36 -21.20
C ALA A 256 7.05 10.01 -20.73
N MET A 257 7.00 10.82 -19.66
CA MET A 257 8.17 11.41 -19.03
C MET A 257 9.11 10.34 -18.47
N ARG A 258 8.60 9.31 -17.76
CA ARG A 258 9.42 8.17 -17.29
C ARG A 258 10.10 7.44 -18.45
N ARG A 259 9.36 7.12 -19.52
CA ARG A 259 9.93 6.49 -20.72
C ARG A 259 11.03 7.34 -21.35
N ARG A 260 10.85 8.65 -21.38
CA ARG A 260 11.85 9.60 -21.88
C ARG A 260 13.06 9.69 -20.96
N GLY A 261 12.85 9.78 -19.63
CA GLY A 261 13.90 9.80 -18.62
C GLY A 261 14.77 8.54 -18.67
N MET A 262 14.15 7.35 -18.76
CA MET A 262 14.87 6.09 -18.96
C MET A 262 15.71 6.12 -20.23
N ARG A 263 15.16 6.53 -21.38
CA ARG A 263 15.93 6.64 -22.63
C ARG A 263 17.10 7.60 -22.54
N LEU A 264 16.91 8.76 -21.89
CA LEU A 264 17.97 9.77 -21.72
C LEU A 264 19.06 9.28 -20.76
N SER A 265 18.69 8.61 -19.68
CA SER A 265 19.62 8.01 -18.72
C SER A 265 20.42 6.87 -19.36
N SER A 266 19.78 5.97 -20.12
CA SER A 266 20.48 4.92 -20.89
C SER A 266 21.41 5.49 -21.96
N ALA A 267 21.20 6.73 -22.40
CA ALA A 267 22.09 7.45 -23.31
C ALA A 267 23.16 8.30 -22.60
N GLY A 268 23.34 8.12 -21.28
CA GLY A 268 24.37 8.81 -20.49
C GLY A 268 24.10 10.29 -20.20
N ARG A 269 22.85 10.77 -20.36
CA ARG A 269 22.52 12.17 -20.07
C ARG A 269 22.11 12.35 -18.60
N GLU A 270 22.82 13.21 -17.88
CA GLU A 270 22.56 13.52 -16.46
C GLU A 270 21.13 13.97 -16.20
N SER A 271 20.53 14.74 -17.12
CA SER A 271 19.14 15.19 -17.00
C SER A 271 18.11 14.05 -17.04
N GLY A 272 18.47 12.87 -17.54
CA GLY A 272 17.57 11.72 -17.63
C GLY A 272 17.14 11.18 -16.28
N ALA A 273 18.04 11.12 -15.30
CA ALA A 273 17.75 10.66 -13.94
C ALA A 273 16.80 11.63 -13.22
N SER A 274 17.07 12.94 -13.29
CA SER A 274 16.22 13.97 -12.70
C SER A 274 14.83 14.01 -13.34
N PHE A 275 14.73 13.80 -14.66
CA PHE A 275 13.44 13.74 -15.36
C PHE A 275 12.61 12.51 -14.95
N PHE A 276 13.28 11.38 -14.73
CA PHE A 276 12.64 10.16 -14.21
C PHE A 276 12.13 10.37 -12.78
N ALA A 277 12.97 10.92 -11.89
CA ALA A 277 12.61 11.17 -10.50
C ALA A 277 11.43 12.15 -10.38
N ALA A 278 11.45 13.27 -11.12
CA ALA A 278 10.34 14.23 -11.12
C ALA A 278 9.04 13.60 -11.65
N ALA A 279 9.12 12.76 -12.69
CA ALA A 279 7.96 12.03 -13.19
C ALA A 279 7.43 11.00 -12.19
N ASP A 280 8.31 10.39 -11.38
CA ASP A 280 7.93 9.42 -10.35
C ASP A 280 7.17 10.10 -9.21
N VAL A 281 7.72 11.19 -8.67
CA VAL A 281 7.08 12.03 -7.64
C VAL A 281 5.73 12.55 -8.12
N ALA A 282 5.68 13.14 -9.32
CA ALA A 282 4.43 13.67 -9.87
C ALA A 282 3.37 12.57 -10.07
N SER A 283 3.75 11.38 -10.59
CA SER A 283 2.82 10.25 -10.68
C SER A 283 2.27 9.87 -9.30
N ILE A 284 3.12 9.79 -8.27
CA ILE A 284 2.73 9.41 -6.92
C ILE A 284 1.71 10.42 -6.37
N GLU A 285 1.96 11.71 -6.53
CA GLU A 285 1.04 12.76 -6.06
C GLU A 285 -0.29 12.77 -6.82
N PHE A 286 -0.29 12.52 -8.14
CA PHE A 286 -1.56 12.36 -8.88
C PHE A 286 -2.34 11.12 -8.44
N LEU A 287 -1.67 10.03 -8.08
CA LEU A 287 -2.31 8.80 -7.58
C LEU A 287 -2.81 8.96 -6.15
N ARG A 288 -2.13 9.78 -5.35
CA ARG A 288 -2.58 10.23 -4.02
C ARG A 288 -3.85 11.06 -4.15
N ALA A 289 -3.81 12.13 -4.95
CA ALA A 289 -4.93 13.06 -5.16
C ALA A 289 -6.16 12.39 -5.81
N ALA A 290 -5.96 11.40 -6.68
CA ALA A 290 -7.08 10.71 -7.31
C ALA A 290 -7.84 9.77 -6.36
N ALA A 291 -7.30 9.48 -5.17
CA ALA A 291 -7.79 8.42 -4.29
C ALA A 291 -7.96 7.05 -5.01
N THR A 292 -7.38 6.88 -6.20
CA THR A 292 -7.29 5.61 -6.93
C THR A 292 -5.98 4.89 -6.68
N ASP A 293 -5.99 3.56 -6.73
CA ASP A 293 -4.75 2.79 -6.67
C ASP A 293 -3.70 3.28 -7.67
N ARG A 294 -2.42 2.92 -7.48
CA ARG A 294 -1.31 3.34 -8.38
C ARG A 294 -1.59 3.09 -9.87
N LEU A 295 -2.65 2.35 -10.18
CA LEU A 295 -3.27 2.27 -11.48
C LEU A 295 -4.72 2.76 -11.43
N ALA A 296 -5.01 3.99 -11.90
CA ALA A 296 -6.33 4.42 -12.40
C ALA A 296 -6.95 3.50 -13.52
N LYS A 297 -6.29 2.36 -13.78
CA LYS A 297 -6.52 1.31 -14.75
C LYS A 297 -6.91 -0.03 -14.14
N ARG A 298 -6.93 -0.23 -12.81
CA ARG A 298 -7.41 -1.50 -12.25
C ARG A 298 -8.88 -1.64 -12.60
N ARG A 299 -9.16 -2.47 -13.60
CA ARG A 299 -10.52 -2.85 -13.99
C ARG A 299 -10.80 -4.13 -13.25
N LEU A 300 -11.72 -4.09 -12.30
CA LEU A 300 -12.25 -5.30 -11.70
C LEU A 300 -13.20 -5.95 -12.72
N PRO A 301 -12.92 -7.19 -13.16
CA PRO A 301 -13.87 -7.97 -13.92
C PRO A 301 -15.19 -8.08 -13.16
N ILE A 302 -16.33 -7.99 -13.87
CA ILE A 302 -17.65 -7.94 -13.22
C ILE A 302 -17.94 -9.24 -12.45
N ASP A 303 -17.48 -10.37 -12.97
CA ASP A 303 -17.55 -11.69 -12.34
C ASP A 303 -16.77 -11.74 -11.03
N VAL A 304 -15.60 -11.08 -10.94
CA VAL A 304 -14.85 -10.96 -9.68
C VAL A 304 -15.64 -10.07 -8.71
N TRP A 305 -16.16 -8.93 -9.16
CA TRP A 305 -16.92 -8.01 -8.32
C TRP A 305 -18.20 -8.65 -7.76
N ASP A 306 -18.91 -9.42 -8.58
CA ASP A 306 -20.17 -10.05 -8.21
C ASP A 306 -20.00 -11.15 -7.15
N GLN A 307 -18.82 -11.78 -7.10
CA GLN A 307 -18.45 -12.74 -6.06
C GLN A 307 -18.09 -12.10 -4.71
N LEU A 308 -17.83 -10.80 -4.66
CA LEU A 308 -17.45 -10.12 -3.43
C LEU A 308 -18.66 -9.83 -2.53
N PRO A 309 -18.58 -10.13 -1.22
CA PRO A 309 -19.57 -9.68 -0.25
C PRO A 309 -19.51 -8.14 -0.08
N PRO A 310 -20.57 -7.52 0.49
CA PRO A 310 -20.68 -6.07 0.60
C PRO A 310 -19.48 -5.37 1.26
N HIS A 311 -18.92 -5.94 2.33
CA HIS A 311 -17.78 -5.36 3.03
C HIS A 311 -16.50 -5.35 2.17
N ALA A 312 -16.24 -6.40 1.39
CA ALA A 312 -15.10 -6.45 0.48
C ALA A 312 -15.29 -5.50 -0.72
N ARG A 313 -16.52 -5.35 -1.21
CA ARG A 313 -16.86 -4.31 -2.22
C ARG A 313 -16.65 -2.90 -1.67
N ASP A 314 -16.92 -2.66 -0.39
CA ASP A 314 -16.72 -1.36 0.26
C ASP A 314 -15.23 -1.00 0.34
N LEU A 315 -14.35 -1.97 0.64
CA LEU A 315 -12.90 -1.78 0.56
C LEU A 315 -12.45 -1.46 -0.87
N LEU A 316 -13.10 -2.04 -1.87
CA LEU A 316 -12.81 -1.83 -3.28
C LEU A 316 -13.68 -0.74 -3.93
N ARG A 317 -14.36 0.11 -3.15
CA ARG A 317 -15.33 1.08 -3.67
C ARG A 317 -14.76 2.10 -4.67
N LEU A 318 -13.44 2.26 -4.71
CA LEU A 318 -12.73 3.14 -5.66
C LEU A 318 -12.18 2.40 -6.90
N ALA A 319 -12.23 1.05 -6.92
CA ALA A 319 -11.67 0.23 -8.00
C ALA A 319 -12.62 -0.02 -9.19
N ALA A 320 -13.82 0.56 -9.17
CA ALA A 320 -14.83 0.65 -10.24
C ALA A 320 -15.04 -0.62 -11.12
N PRO A 321 -16.20 -1.30 -11.00
CA PRO A 321 -16.44 -2.55 -11.73
C PRO A 321 -16.67 -2.31 -13.25
N GLY A 322 -16.14 -3.23 -14.07
CA GLY A 322 -16.53 -3.40 -15.48
C GLY A 322 -16.19 -2.25 -16.45
N GLN A 323 -16.87 -2.24 -17.62
CA GLN A 323 -16.72 -1.20 -18.65
C GLN A 323 -17.42 0.12 -18.27
N ASP A 324 -18.41 0.07 -17.39
CA ASP A 324 -19.22 1.21 -16.93
C ASP A 324 -18.61 1.99 -15.74
N ALA A 325 -17.37 1.65 -15.36
CA ALA A 325 -16.59 2.35 -14.35
C ALA A 325 -16.62 3.88 -14.53
N THR A 326 -16.66 4.37 -15.78
CA THR A 326 -16.75 5.80 -16.08
C THR A 326 -18.08 6.42 -15.64
N ARG A 327 -19.21 5.75 -15.84
CA ARG A 327 -20.55 6.26 -15.48
C ARG A 327 -20.80 6.17 -13.97
N TYR A 328 -20.40 5.04 -13.36
CA TYR A 328 -20.46 4.83 -11.91
C TYR A 328 -19.63 5.87 -11.15
N LEU A 329 -18.38 6.08 -11.59
CA LEU A 329 -17.53 7.11 -11.00
C LEU A 329 -18.07 8.51 -11.30
N ALA A 330 -18.48 8.82 -12.53
CA ALA A 330 -19.01 10.15 -12.90
C ALA A 330 -20.25 10.57 -12.09
N GLN A 331 -21.17 9.65 -11.78
CA GLN A 331 -22.32 9.94 -10.93
C GLN A 331 -21.92 10.31 -9.50
N ARG A 332 -20.87 9.67 -8.95
CA ARG A 332 -20.29 10.06 -7.65
C ARG A 332 -19.45 11.34 -7.75
N SER A 333 -18.72 11.54 -8.85
CA SER A 333 -17.93 12.75 -9.13
C SER A 333 -18.80 14.00 -9.14
N LEU A 334 -19.98 13.98 -9.76
CA LEU A 334 -20.87 15.15 -9.79
C LEU A 334 -21.28 15.64 -8.40
N ARG A 335 -21.53 14.71 -7.45
CA ARG A 335 -21.83 15.04 -6.06
C ARG A 335 -20.61 15.57 -5.31
N ALA A 336 -19.43 15.02 -5.57
CA ALA A 336 -18.16 15.45 -4.96
C ALA A 336 -17.65 16.79 -5.50
N THR A 337 -17.76 17.05 -6.81
CA THR A 337 -17.35 18.29 -7.48
C THR A 337 -18.10 19.50 -6.94
N ALA A 338 -19.39 19.38 -6.60
CA ALA A 338 -20.16 20.48 -6.00
C ALA A 338 -19.68 20.86 -4.58
N SER A 339 -19.04 19.92 -3.87
CA SER A 339 -18.39 20.17 -2.57
C SER A 339 -16.98 20.71 -2.77
N GLY A 340 -16.14 20.02 -3.55
CA GLY A 340 -14.74 20.41 -3.76
C GLY A 340 -14.56 21.76 -4.45
N VAL A 341 -15.47 22.16 -5.36
CA VAL A 341 -15.47 23.52 -5.93
C VAL A 341 -15.78 24.57 -4.86
N ARG A 342 -16.67 24.28 -3.92
CA ARG A 342 -17.00 25.17 -2.80
C ARG A 342 -15.81 25.35 -1.87
N ASP A 343 -15.11 24.26 -1.56
CA ASP A 343 -13.94 24.26 -0.69
C ASP A 343 -12.72 24.93 -1.35
N ALA A 344 -12.49 24.69 -2.64
CA ALA A 344 -11.46 25.39 -3.41
C ALA A 344 -11.75 26.89 -3.55
N LEU A 345 -13.01 27.29 -3.75
CA LEU A 345 -13.41 28.69 -3.76
C LEU A 345 -13.26 29.35 -2.38
N ALA A 346 -13.56 28.63 -1.29
CA ALA A 346 -13.33 29.09 0.07
C ALA A 346 -11.83 29.28 0.36
N MET A 347 -11.00 28.31 -0.04
CA MET A 347 -9.54 28.37 0.09
C MET A 347 -8.95 29.56 -0.69
N ILE A 348 -9.39 29.79 -1.94
CA ILE A 348 -9.00 30.94 -2.76
C ILE A 348 -9.48 32.26 -2.12
N ALA A 349 -10.64 32.27 -1.46
CA ALA A 349 -11.13 33.45 -0.75
C ALA A 349 -10.30 33.78 0.51
N THR A 350 -9.76 32.78 1.21
CA THR A 350 -8.80 32.97 2.31
C THR A 350 -7.45 33.49 1.81
N ILE A 351 -6.95 33.02 0.67
CA ILE A 351 -5.67 33.50 0.09
C ILE A 351 -5.76 34.98 -0.36
N ARG A 352 -6.97 35.46 -0.70
CA ARG A 352 -7.21 36.85 -1.13
C ARG A 352 -7.41 37.85 0.01
N ARG A 353 -7.46 37.41 1.27
CA ARG A 353 -7.49 38.31 2.42
C ARG A 353 -6.11 38.30 3.09
N PRO A 354 -5.30 39.37 2.94
CA PRO A 354 -4.07 39.47 3.72
C PRO A 354 -4.44 39.47 5.21
N PRO A 355 -3.57 38.90 6.08
CA PRO A 355 -3.78 38.95 7.52
C PRO A 355 -3.91 40.43 7.95
N ARG A 356 -4.88 40.71 8.82
CA ARG A 356 -4.98 42.00 9.51
C ARG A 356 -3.98 42.09 10.64
#